data_AF-A0A958EU59-F1
#
_entry.id   AF-A0A958EU59-F1
#
_cell.length_a   1.000
_cell.length_b   1.000
_cell.length_c   1.000
_cell.angle_alpha   90.00
_cell.angle_beta   90.00
_cell.angle_gamma   90.00
#
_symmetry.space_group_name_H-M   'P 1'
#
loop_
_entity.id
_entity.type
_entity.pdbx_description
1 polymer ?
#
loop_
_entity_poly.entity_id
_entity_poly.type
_entity_poly.pdbx_seq_one_letter_code
_entity_poly.pdbx_strand_id
1 'polypeptide(L)'
;MIKNILKTAFAACVAISCQAIQKDVVLNETVDDSLNMPEDFWLSGQATMRLDSLFNLVDQAHHQLNNGDTLGAELTYEYAFETLARFNLQEQSTLLRWSEYDSVLQQMNNDYEQIYENQQEITEAEEIREDITNFEEELFPDSILFGDETVVDTSSGFPITLNQKVRAAIKYFQTKGRPVFSIWLERSGKYENIVKEIFKKHDLPEELIYLAMIESGFNPSARSYARAVGMWQFISATGQHYGLRHNWWFDERRDYIKATEAAASHLKDLYEHFDEEWYLALAGYNCNPKRVKNNMRRYNTNDFWQLRRLPRQTRNYVPTFLAATIIAKNPKKFGFYVDKQPAIEVDTVQISESIDLNVIAKSVDTSYAFIKEINPAILKWVTPPGVDNFTIYLPKNTKEKFKKAYANIPDSEKRSWVRHHIKSGESLSAIAQKYHTSIAVLKSTNNLKSNFIRAGQNLLIPVPQNAAQAYASNVSDRPVSRKNYSKPVKAKENPVEYKSTDYIVKKGDTLGGIAELFNTRASKIRSWNGLRYGQHIYPNQKLIIFVPKEKSVVSSNPSKQSIVKADVSSGEYYTVRPGDTLWDISLKFGLSIADIKRINNKNSSTIRPGEQLKVSSN
;
A
#
# COMPACT_ATOMS: atom_id res chain seq x y z
N MET A 1 -6.30 19.26 3.91
CA MET A 1 -5.02 18.98 4.57
C MET A 1 -4.45 17.61 4.18
N ILE A 2 -5.17 16.50 4.35
CA ILE A 2 -4.76 15.15 3.89
C ILE A 2 -4.57 15.05 2.35
N LYS A 3 -5.41 15.75 1.57
CA LYS A 3 -5.27 15.85 0.10
C LYS A 3 -4.01 16.57 -0.41
N ASN A 4 -3.32 17.38 0.41
CA ASN A 4 -2.11 18.10 -0.01
C ASN A 4 -0.83 17.28 0.22
N ILE A 5 -0.84 16.38 1.20
CA ILE A 5 0.26 15.43 1.48
C ILE A 5 0.31 14.36 0.37
N LEU A 6 -0.86 13.88 -0.08
CA LEU A 6 -0.99 12.99 -1.25
C LEU A 6 -0.40 13.63 -2.52
N LYS A 7 -0.59 14.94 -2.74
CA LYS A 7 0.03 15.65 -3.88
C LYS A 7 1.56 15.76 -3.78
N THR A 8 2.14 15.79 -2.57
CA THR A 8 3.59 15.97 -2.39
C THR A 8 4.37 14.65 -2.43
N ALA A 9 3.78 13.56 -1.93
CA ALA A 9 4.31 12.21 -2.13
C ALA A 9 4.19 11.77 -3.60
N PHE A 10 3.10 12.13 -4.27
CA PHE A 10 2.92 11.94 -5.70
C PHE A 10 3.92 12.75 -6.52
N ALA A 11 4.28 13.97 -6.09
CA ALA A 11 5.38 14.73 -6.71
C ALA A 11 6.76 14.08 -6.52
N ALA A 12 6.97 13.16 -5.56
CA ALA A 12 8.23 12.42 -5.42
C ALA A 12 8.40 11.31 -6.49
N CYS A 13 7.30 10.65 -6.86
CA CYS A 13 7.27 9.73 -8.00
C CYS A 13 7.12 10.44 -9.36
N VAL A 14 6.46 11.61 -9.41
CA VAL A 14 6.13 12.33 -10.67
C VAL A 14 7.08 13.47 -11.04
N ALA A 15 7.91 14.04 -10.14
CA ALA A 15 8.86 15.10 -10.54
C ALA A 15 10.11 14.59 -11.29
N ILE A 16 9.94 13.54 -12.10
CA ILE A 16 10.81 13.20 -13.23
C ILE A 16 10.34 13.95 -14.51
N SER A 17 9.15 14.59 -14.51
CA SER A 17 8.44 14.97 -15.74
C SER A 17 8.24 16.46 -16.04
N CYS A 18 9.12 17.38 -15.62
CA CYS A 18 9.09 18.75 -16.17
C CYS A 18 10.41 19.51 -15.96
N GLN A 19 11.23 19.61 -17.01
CA GLN A 19 11.87 20.86 -17.47
C GLN A 19 12.90 20.61 -18.60
N ALA A 20 12.44 20.80 -19.84
CA ALA A 20 13.10 21.28 -21.06
C ALA A 20 12.20 20.79 -22.22
N ILE A 21 11.56 21.63 -23.04
CA ILE A 21 12.18 22.56 -23.98
C ILE A 21 11.19 23.70 -24.27
N GLN A 22 11.69 24.93 -24.18
CA GLN A 22 11.10 26.09 -24.85
C GLN A 22 11.85 26.22 -26.18
N LYS A 23 11.17 25.96 -27.31
CA LYS A 23 11.40 26.61 -28.62
C LYS A 23 10.39 26.10 -29.65
N ASP A 24 9.91 27.06 -30.44
CA ASP A 24 8.77 27.04 -31.35
C ASP A 24 8.79 25.95 -32.42
N VAL A 25 7.64 25.29 -32.63
CA VAL A 25 7.12 24.91 -33.96
C VAL A 25 5.60 25.00 -33.90
N VAL A 26 5.02 25.83 -34.77
CA VAL A 26 3.58 25.88 -35.06
C VAL A 26 3.29 24.86 -36.14
N LEU A 27 2.48 23.84 -35.89
CA LEU A 27 1.64 23.18 -36.90
C LEU A 27 0.36 22.62 -36.24
N ASN A 28 -0.78 23.06 -36.76
CA ASN A 28 -2.10 22.51 -36.47
C ASN A 28 -2.23 21.13 -37.13
N GLU A 29 -2.74 20.13 -36.40
CA GLU A 29 -3.75 19.18 -36.89
C GLU A 29 -4.28 18.35 -35.71
N THR A 30 -5.60 18.23 -35.60
CA THR A 30 -6.29 17.50 -34.53
C THR A 30 -6.31 16.00 -34.85
N VAL A 31 -5.45 15.24 -34.17
CA VAL A 31 -5.55 13.78 -34.07
C VAL A 31 -5.87 13.43 -32.61
N ASP A 32 -6.76 12.46 -32.41
CA ASP A 32 -7.10 11.92 -31.09
C ASP A 32 -5.90 11.14 -30.53
N ASP A 33 -5.02 11.84 -29.81
CA ASP A 33 -3.77 11.34 -29.22
C ASP A 33 -3.99 10.39 -28.01
N SER A 34 -5.24 10.20 -27.56
CA SER A 34 -5.54 9.42 -26.33
C SER A 34 -5.42 7.90 -26.51
N LEU A 35 -5.24 7.42 -27.73
CA LEU A 35 -5.23 5.98 -28.06
C LEU A 35 -3.91 5.48 -28.65
N ASN A 36 -2.99 6.36 -29.04
CA ASN A 36 -1.73 5.96 -29.66
C ASN A 36 -0.53 6.49 -28.87
N MET A 37 0.45 5.61 -28.62
CA MET A 37 1.78 6.02 -28.17
C MET A 37 2.33 7.05 -29.19
N PRO A 38 2.76 8.26 -28.77
CA PRO A 38 3.13 9.30 -29.73
C PRO A 38 4.30 8.84 -30.61
N GLU A 39 4.32 9.20 -31.91
CA GLU A 39 5.29 8.68 -32.90
C GLU A 39 6.77 8.91 -32.51
N ASP A 40 7.05 9.85 -31.62
CA ASP A 40 8.39 10.19 -31.12
C ASP A 40 8.87 9.29 -29.94
N PHE A 41 8.03 8.36 -29.45
CA PHE A 41 8.30 7.56 -28.25
C PHE A 41 8.74 6.13 -28.59
N TRP A 42 10.03 5.94 -28.87
CA TRP A 42 10.58 4.60 -29.12
C TRP A 42 10.94 3.88 -27.82
N LEU A 43 10.10 2.92 -27.42
CA LEU A 43 10.42 1.91 -26.40
C LEU A 43 11.01 0.67 -27.08
N SER A 44 11.91 -0.04 -26.38
CA SER A 44 12.39 -1.34 -26.87
C SER A 44 11.24 -2.34 -26.94
N GLY A 45 11.31 -3.34 -27.83
CA GLY A 45 10.26 -4.37 -27.91
C GLY A 45 10.02 -5.11 -26.57
N GLN A 46 11.07 -5.27 -25.75
CA GLN A 46 10.95 -5.81 -24.40
C GLN A 46 10.24 -4.84 -23.43
N ALA A 47 10.42 -3.53 -23.58
CA ALA A 47 9.69 -2.53 -22.82
C ALA A 47 8.21 -2.49 -23.20
N THR A 48 7.87 -2.58 -24.48
CA THR A 48 6.48 -2.66 -24.94
C THR A 48 5.77 -3.88 -24.35
N MET A 49 6.39 -5.06 -24.38
CA MET A 49 5.81 -6.27 -23.76
C MET A 49 5.58 -6.12 -22.24
N ARG A 50 6.49 -5.43 -21.54
CA ARG A 50 6.32 -5.14 -20.10
C ARG A 50 5.18 -4.16 -19.86
N LEU A 51 4.99 -3.20 -20.75
CA LEU A 51 3.91 -2.21 -20.67
C LEU A 51 2.54 -2.86 -20.87
N ASP A 52 2.41 -3.75 -21.85
CA ASP A 52 1.19 -4.54 -22.06
C ASP A 52 0.90 -5.44 -20.84
N SER A 53 1.93 -6.07 -20.29
CA SER A 53 1.79 -6.87 -19.07
C SER A 53 1.35 -6.01 -17.88
N LEU A 54 1.87 -4.78 -17.75
CA LEU A 54 1.48 -3.86 -16.70
C LEU A 54 -0.01 -3.54 -16.78
N PHE A 55 -0.51 -3.09 -17.95
CA PHE A 55 -1.93 -2.75 -18.11
C PHE A 55 -2.86 -3.92 -17.80
N ASN A 56 -2.54 -5.12 -18.30
CA ASN A 56 -3.33 -6.31 -18.00
C ASN A 56 -3.38 -6.62 -16.49
N LEU A 57 -2.25 -6.46 -15.78
CA LEU A 57 -2.20 -6.68 -14.33
C LEU A 57 -3.04 -5.63 -13.59
N VAL A 58 -3.00 -4.37 -13.99
CA VAL A 58 -3.79 -3.29 -13.37
C VAL A 58 -5.28 -3.53 -13.55
N ASP A 59 -5.73 -3.82 -14.77
CA ASP A 59 -7.14 -4.12 -15.05
C ASP A 59 -7.62 -5.35 -14.26
N GLN A 60 -6.79 -6.40 -14.19
CA GLN A 60 -7.08 -7.58 -13.41
C GLN A 60 -7.21 -7.24 -11.91
N ALA A 61 -6.29 -6.44 -11.37
CA ALA A 61 -6.28 -6.06 -9.97
C ALA A 61 -7.50 -5.19 -9.60
N HIS A 62 -7.83 -4.21 -10.45
CA HIS A 62 -9.01 -3.38 -10.30
C HIS A 62 -10.30 -4.20 -10.33
N HIS A 63 -10.40 -5.16 -11.26
CA HIS A 63 -11.53 -6.08 -11.31
C HIS A 63 -11.62 -6.99 -10.07
N GLN A 64 -10.49 -7.49 -9.55
CA GLN A 64 -10.47 -8.25 -8.30
C GLN A 64 -10.97 -7.40 -7.12
N LEU A 65 -10.50 -6.15 -7.02
CA LEU A 65 -10.89 -5.22 -5.95
C LEU A 65 -12.39 -4.93 -5.98
N ASN A 66 -12.94 -4.62 -7.16
CA ASN A 66 -14.36 -4.34 -7.36
C ASN A 66 -15.26 -5.55 -7.03
N ASN A 67 -14.74 -6.77 -7.16
CA ASN A 67 -15.43 -8.01 -6.79
C ASN A 67 -15.23 -8.42 -5.33
N GLY A 68 -14.51 -7.61 -4.53
CA GLY A 68 -14.24 -7.88 -3.12
C GLY A 68 -13.13 -8.91 -2.86
N ASP A 69 -12.34 -9.28 -3.87
CA ASP A 69 -11.12 -10.06 -3.72
C ASP A 69 -9.94 -9.12 -3.40
N THR A 70 -9.98 -8.51 -2.23
CA THR A 70 -8.96 -7.53 -1.80
C THR A 70 -7.57 -8.14 -1.76
N LEU A 71 -7.46 -9.42 -1.42
CA LEU A 71 -6.20 -10.16 -1.34
C LEU A 71 -5.62 -10.50 -2.72
N GLY A 72 -6.48 -10.92 -3.64
CA GLY A 72 -6.08 -11.11 -5.04
C GLY A 72 -5.67 -9.79 -5.68
N ALA A 73 -6.41 -8.71 -5.44
CA ALA A 73 -6.09 -7.37 -5.93
C ALA A 73 -4.75 -6.88 -5.38
N GLU A 74 -4.50 -7.04 -4.07
CA GLU A 74 -3.24 -6.71 -3.41
C GLU A 74 -2.06 -7.39 -4.11
N LEU A 75 -2.16 -8.71 -4.31
CA LEU A 75 -1.14 -9.50 -4.98
C LEU A 75 -0.89 -9.09 -6.43
N THR A 76 -1.96 -8.86 -7.18
CA THR A 76 -1.84 -8.47 -8.60
C THR A 76 -1.28 -7.06 -8.73
N TYR A 77 -1.64 -6.14 -7.83
CA TYR A 77 -1.02 -4.81 -7.77
C TYR A 77 0.46 -4.87 -7.41
N GLU A 78 0.88 -5.74 -6.48
CA GLU A 78 2.31 -5.96 -6.21
C GLU A 78 3.06 -6.37 -7.49
N TYR A 79 2.54 -7.36 -8.26
CA TYR A 79 3.15 -7.74 -9.54
C TYR A 79 3.16 -6.61 -10.58
N ALA A 80 2.11 -5.79 -10.61
CA ALA A 80 2.06 -4.62 -11.48
C ALA A 80 3.15 -3.61 -11.11
N PHE A 81 3.35 -3.34 -9.82
CA PHE A 81 4.43 -2.47 -9.35
C PHE A 81 5.83 -3.07 -9.58
N GLU A 82 6.00 -4.38 -9.47
CA GLU A 82 7.24 -5.05 -9.88
C GLU A 82 7.52 -4.89 -11.38
N THR A 83 6.47 -4.99 -12.20
CA THR A 83 6.60 -4.77 -13.65
C THR A 83 7.03 -3.34 -13.95
N LEU A 84 6.44 -2.37 -13.23
CA LEU A 84 6.81 -0.97 -13.29
C LEU A 84 8.27 -0.71 -12.92
N ALA A 85 8.75 -1.38 -11.87
CA ALA A 85 10.11 -1.26 -11.37
C ALA A 85 11.18 -1.69 -12.38
N ARG A 86 10.83 -2.56 -13.34
CA ARG A 86 11.77 -3.12 -14.33
C ARG A 86 12.01 -2.21 -15.54
N PHE A 87 11.25 -1.13 -15.68
CA PHE A 87 11.57 -0.10 -16.67
C PHE A 87 12.82 0.65 -16.24
N ASN A 88 13.76 0.85 -17.16
CA ASN A 88 14.93 1.67 -16.87
C ASN A 88 14.55 3.16 -16.81
N LEU A 89 15.48 4.00 -16.33
CA LEU A 89 15.22 5.44 -16.13
C LEU A 89 14.81 6.17 -17.41
N GLN A 90 15.34 5.78 -18.56
CA GLN A 90 14.97 6.38 -19.85
C GLN A 90 13.53 5.97 -20.22
N GLU A 91 13.22 4.68 -20.17
CA GLU A 91 11.89 4.12 -20.40
C GLU A 91 10.83 4.76 -19.47
N GLN A 92 11.11 4.88 -18.18
CA GLN A 92 10.21 5.53 -17.23
C GLN A 92 9.99 7.01 -17.56
N SER A 93 11.05 7.74 -17.92
CA SER A 93 10.95 9.17 -18.28
C SER A 93 10.17 9.40 -19.57
N THR A 94 10.20 8.42 -20.47
CA THR A 94 9.44 8.36 -21.71
C THR A 94 7.97 8.06 -21.39
N LEU A 95 7.69 7.01 -20.62
CA LEU A 95 6.33 6.62 -20.22
C LEU A 95 5.58 7.70 -19.43
N LEU A 96 6.24 8.43 -18.53
CA LEU A 96 5.61 9.49 -17.74
C LEU A 96 5.13 10.70 -18.54
N ARG A 97 5.49 10.81 -19.83
CA ARG A 97 4.95 11.86 -20.72
C ARG A 97 3.64 11.42 -21.39
N TRP A 98 3.26 10.15 -21.25
CA TRP A 98 2.05 9.58 -21.80
C TRP A 98 0.93 9.62 -20.74
N SER A 99 -0.16 10.31 -21.05
CA SER A 99 -1.28 10.57 -20.14
C SER A 99 -1.97 9.31 -19.62
N GLU A 100 -2.04 8.27 -20.46
CA GLU A 100 -2.67 6.99 -20.17
C GLU A 100 -1.84 6.22 -19.14
N TYR A 101 -0.51 6.24 -19.28
CA TYR A 101 0.39 5.64 -18.30
C TYR A 101 0.32 6.36 -16.94
N ASP A 102 0.25 7.69 -16.93
CA ASP A 102 0.05 8.46 -15.69
C ASP A 102 -1.31 8.15 -15.03
N SER A 103 -2.37 8.02 -15.82
CA SER A 103 -3.70 7.66 -15.33
C SER A 103 -3.74 6.25 -14.72
N VAL A 104 -3.09 5.28 -15.36
CA VAL A 104 -2.94 3.91 -14.84
C VAL A 104 -2.16 3.93 -13.52
N LEU A 105 -1.07 4.67 -13.45
CA LEU A 105 -0.30 4.84 -12.21
C LEU A 105 -1.13 5.45 -11.08
N GLN A 106 -1.95 6.45 -11.37
CA GLN A 106 -2.87 7.05 -10.39
C GLN A 106 -3.91 6.04 -9.90
N GLN A 107 -4.54 5.29 -10.81
CA GLN A 107 -5.51 4.25 -10.47
C GLN A 107 -4.89 3.17 -9.59
N MET A 108 -3.72 2.65 -9.97
CA MET A 108 -2.98 1.67 -9.18
C MET A 108 -2.73 2.15 -7.75
N ASN A 109 -2.29 3.40 -7.59
CA ASN A 109 -2.03 3.95 -6.27
C ASN A 109 -3.32 4.09 -5.46
N ASN A 110 -4.39 4.65 -6.03
CA ASN A 110 -5.67 4.87 -5.34
C ASN A 110 -6.31 3.55 -4.89
N ASP A 111 -6.36 2.56 -5.78
CA ASP A 111 -6.92 1.24 -5.48
C ASP A 111 -6.11 0.52 -4.40
N TYR A 112 -4.79 0.62 -4.49
CA TYR A 112 -3.91 0.03 -3.52
C TYR A 112 -4.02 0.73 -2.15
N GLU A 113 -4.12 2.07 -2.12
CA GLU A 113 -4.44 2.81 -0.89
C GLU A 113 -5.77 2.33 -0.28
N GLN A 114 -6.80 2.12 -1.09
CA GLN A 114 -8.09 1.59 -0.61
C GLN A 114 -7.99 0.20 0.02
N ILE A 115 -7.10 -0.66 -0.49
CA ILE A 115 -6.84 -1.99 0.08
C ILE A 115 -6.21 -1.87 1.48
N TYR A 116 -5.33 -0.88 1.70
CA TYR A 116 -4.50 -0.77 2.91
C TYR A 116 -4.94 0.26 3.94
N GLU A 117 -5.75 1.27 3.59
CA GLU A 117 -6.37 2.21 4.54
C GLU A 117 -7.20 1.47 5.60
N ASN A 118 -7.66 0.25 5.31
CA ASN A 118 -8.40 -0.59 6.25
C ASN A 118 -7.50 -1.48 7.12
N GLN A 119 -6.16 -1.43 7.01
CA GLN A 119 -5.26 -2.39 7.65
C GLN A 119 -3.99 -1.84 8.34
N GLN A 120 -3.59 -0.56 8.21
CA GLN A 120 -2.30 -0.11 8.78
C GLN A 120 -2.36 1.12 9.70
N GLU A 121 -1.65 1.01 10.84
CA GLU A 121 -1.00 2.12 11.54
C GLU A 121 0.19 2.60 10.70
N ILE A 122 0.35 3.92 10.52
CA ILE A 122 1.53 4.52 9.91
C ILE A 122 2.75 4.14 10.77
N THR A 123 3.93 3.93 10.17
CA THR A 123 5.11 3.59 10.97
C THR A 123 5.46 4.75 11.92
N GLU A 124 5.78 4.41 13.17
CA GLU A 124 6.21 5.38 14.20
C GLU A 124 7.31 6.32 13.66
N ALA A 125 8.26 5.81 12.89
CA ALA A 125 9.34 6.59 12.29
C ALA A 125 8.89 7.64 11.28
N GLU A 126 7.91 7.30 10.45
CA GLU A 126 7.38 8.23 9.46
C GLU A 126 6.55 9.35 10.10
N GLU A 127 5.69 9.01 11.07
CA GLU A 127 4.95 10.01 11.86
C GLU A 127 5.89 10.97 12.56
N ILE A 128 6.97 10.45 13.17
CA ILE A 128 7.99 11.26 13.82
C ILE A 128 8.70 12.19 12.82
N ARG A 129 9.04 11.72 11.61
CA ARG A 129 9.66 12.59 10.59
C ARG A 129 8.72 13.72 10.18
N GLU A 130 7.42 13.44 10.02
CA GLU A 130 6.42 14.47 9.72
C GLU A 130 6.26 15.44 10.89
N ASP A 131 6.16 14.93 12.12
CA ASP A 131 6.06 15.72 13.34
C ASP A 131 7.28 16.61 13.57
N ILE A 132 8.50 16.09 13.38
CA ILE A 132 9.75 16.87 13.45
C ILE A 132 9.72 17.98 12.41
N THR A 133 9.27 17.65 11.20
CA THR A 133 9.17 18.62 10.12
C THR A 133 8.21 19.75 10.47
N ASN A 134 7.05 19.43 11.04
CA ASN A 134 6.07 20.44 11.48
C ASN A 134 6.60 21.24 12.68
N PHE A 135 7.24 20.59 13.66
CA PHE A 135 7.86 21.25 14.81
C PHE A 135 8.99 22.22 14.40
N GLU A 136 9.79 21.84 13.41
CA GLU A 136 10.83 22.71 12.86
C GLU A 136 10.23 23.95 12.18
N GLU A 137 9.14 23.81 11.43
CA GLU A 137 8.43 24.96 10.83
C GLU A 137 7.83 25.90 11.87
N GLU A 138 7.32 25.39 12.99
CA GLU A 138 6.83 26.22 14.09
C GLU A 138 7.97 27.04 14.72
N LEU A 139 9.15 26.44 14.86
CA LEU A 139 10.33 27.11 15.42
C LEU A 139 11.00 28.07 14.43
N PHE A 140 10.96 27.75 13.14
CA PHE A 140 11.61 28.48 12.05
C PHE A 140 10.66 28.64 10.86
N PRO A 141 9.59 29.46 10.99
CA PRO A 141 8.75 29.79 9.86
C PRO A 141 9.64 30.44 8.79
N ASP A 142 9.62 29.88 7.58
CA ASP A 142 10.46 30.26 6.42
C ASP A 142 11.95 29.80 6.45
N SER A 143 12.29 28.75 7.20
CA SER A 143 13.65 28.18 7.39
C SER A 143 14.55 28.13 6.13
N ILE A 144 15.26 29.25 5.97
CA ILE A 144 16.43 29.54 5.12
C ILE A 144 17.72 29.46 5.98
N LEU A 145 17.60 29.21 7.28
CA LEU A 145 18.68 29.36 8.25
C LEU A 145 19.57 28.12 8.31
N PHE A 146 20.67 28.18 7.56
CA PHE A 146 21.89 27.46 7.86
C PHE A 146 22.77 28.44 8.66
N GLY A 147 22.61 28.44 10.00
CA GLY A 147 23.51 29.19 10.88
C GLY A 147 24.92 28.56 10.91
N ASP A 148 25.86 29.20 11.60
CA ASP A 148 27.27 28.76 11.65
C ASP A 148 27.41 27.26 11.92
N GLU A 149 27.95 26.56 10.93
CA GLU A 149 28.18 25.12 10.98
C GLU A 149 29.39 24.83 11.86
N THR A 150 29.18 24.02 12.89
CA THR A 150 30.29 23.50 13.71
C THR A 150 30.41 22.01 13.48
N VAL A 151 31.50 21.58 12.85
CA VAL A 151 31.83 20.15 12.74
C VAL A 151 32.34 19.69 14.10
N VAL A 152 31.61 18.77 14.73
CA VAL A 152 31.87 18.35 16.12
C VAL A 152 32.74 17.10 16.18
N ASP A 153 32.66 16.24 15.18
CA ASP A 153 33.39 14.97 15.11
C ASP A 153 33.58 14.53 13.64
N THR A 154 34.81 14.18 13.28
CA THR A 154 35.19 13.57 11.99
C THR A 154 36.05 12.32 12.18
N SER A 155 36.24 11.87 13.43
CA SER A 155 37.19 10.81 13.78
C SER A 155 36.86 9.45 13.16
N SER A 156 35.60 9.22 12.78
CA SER A 156 35.12 7.99 12.14
C SER A 156 34.99 8.08 10.61
N GLY A 157 35.44 9.17 9.98
CA GLY A 157 35.28 9.38 8.53
C GLY A 157 33.88 9.86 8.11
N PHE A 158 32.95 10.01 9.06
CA PHE A 158 31.64 10.62 8.83
C PHE A 158 31.57 12.01 9.48
N PRO A 159 31.19 13.08 8.75
CA PRO A 159 31.11 14.42 9.34
C PRO A 159 29.86 14.55 10.23
N ILE A 160 30.05 14.80 11.52
CA ILE A 160 28.95 15.13 12.45
C ILE A 160 28.88 16.64 12.64
N THR A 161 28.00 17.31 11.89
CA THR A 161 27.79 18.76 11.97
C THR A 161 26.68 19.12 12.95
N LEU A 162 26.91 20.14 13.76
CA LEU A 162 25.94 20.74 14.65
C LEU A 162 25.59 22.15 14.16
N ASN A 163 24.35 22.31 13.70
CA ASN A 163 23.76 23.59 13.30
C ASN A 163 22.39 23.78 13.97
N GLN A 164 21.68 24.86 13.65
CA GLN A 164 20.39 25.18 14.27
C GLN A 164 19.32 24.10 14.01
N LYS A 165 19.25 23.55 12.79
CA LYS A 165 18.30 22.46 12.46
C LYS A 165 18.59 21.18 13.25
N VAL A 166 19.87 20.82 13.39
CA VAL A 166 20.27 19.65 14.20
C VAL A 166 19.91 19.87 15.68
N ARG A 167 20.15 21.07 16.23
CA ARG A 167 19.73 21.41 17.61
C ARG A 167 18.22 21.36 17.79
N ALA A 168 17.44 21.79 16.79
CA ALA A 168 15.99 21.71 16.81
C ALA A 168 15.49 20.25 16.83
N ALA A 169 16.07 19.39 16.00
CA ALA A 169 15.78 17.96 15.99
C ALA A 169 16.19 17.29 17.32
N ILE A 170 17.34 17.65 17.91
CA ILE A 170 17.72 17.19 19.26
C ILE A 170 16.66 17.60 20.29
N LYS A 171 16.25 18.88 20.30
CA LYS A 171 15.21 19.38 21.21
C LYS A 171 13.88 18.65 21.04
N TYR A 172 13.49 18.36 19.79
CA TYR A 172 12.31 17.57 19.51
C TYR A 172 12.39 16.19 20.16
N PHE A 173 13.49 15.46 19.95
CA PHE A 173 13.68 14.13 20.53
C PHE A 173 13.76 14.17 22.06
N GLN A 174 14.25 15.25 22.67
CA GLN A 174 14.24 15.41 24.13
C GLN A 174 12.86 15.74 24.71
N THR A 175 11.92 16.21 23.88
CA THR A 175 10.58 16.66 24.29
C THR A 175 9.48 15.80 23.68
N LYS A 176 8.82 16.26 22.61
CA LYS A 176 7.67 15.59 21.98
C LYS A 176 8.03 14.19 21.47
N GLY A 177 9.20 14.02 20.86
CA GLY A 177 9.67 12.74 20.32
C GLY A 177 10.26 11.77 21.35
N ARG A 178 10.37 12.17 22.62
CA ARG A 178 11.09 11.41 23.65
C ARG A 178 10.57 9.98 23.88
N PRO A 179 9.24 9.74 23.95
CA PRO A 179 8.73 8.39 24.15
C PRO A 179 9.13 7.45 23.02
N VAL A 180 8.92 7.88 21.77
CA VAL A 180 9.20 7.07 20.59
C VAL A 180 10.71 6.85 20.40
N PHE A 181 11.53 7.89 20.61
CA PHE A 181 12.98 7.75 20.52
C PHE A 181 13.54 6.79 21.59
N SER A 182 12.92 6.73 22.77
CA SER A 182 13.28 5.75 23.80
C SER A 182 13.03 4.31 23.35
N ILE A 183 11.90 4.05 22.68
CA ILE A 183 11.58 2.75 22.07
C ILE A 183 12.61 2.39 20.99
N TRP A 184 13.02 3.36 20.17
CA TRP A 184 14.02 3.12 19.12
C TRP A 184 15.40 2.76 19.68
N LEU A 185 15.83 3.46 20.74
CA LEU A 185 17.08 3.16 21.44
C LEU A 185 17.04 1.79 22.13
N GLU A 186 15.90 1.41 22.70
CA GLU A 186 15.73 0.07 23.27
C GLU A 186 15.83 -0.99 22.17
N ARG A 187 15.07 -0.81 21.07
CA ARG A 187 14.99 -1.76 19.95
C ARG A 187 16.30 -1.90 19.18
N SER A 188 17.10 -0.83 19.10
CA SER A 188 18.39 -0.84 18.39
C SER A 188 19.36 -1.89 18.95
N GLY A 189 19.27 -2.20 20.24
CA GLY A 189 20.08 -3.24 20.89
C GLY A 189 20.03 -4.61 20.20
N LYS A 190 18.89 -4.97 19.59
CA LYS A 190 18.71 -6.24 18.89
C LYS A 190 19.59 -6.39 17.65
N TYR A 191 19.83 -5.29 16.93
CA TYR A 191 20.38 -5.34 15.57
C TYR A 191 21.71 -4.61 15.41
N GLU A 192 22.06 -3.69 16.31
CA GLU A 192 23.26 -2.85 16.21
C GLU A 192 24.52 -3.67 15.92
N ASN A 193 24.77 -4.78 16.61
CA ASN A 193 25.98 -5.58 16.41
C ASN A 193 26.08 -6.13 14.98
N ILE A 194 25.02 -6.78 14.50
CA ILE A 194 24.97 -7.35 13.13
C ILE A 194 25.12 -6.24 12.09
N VAL A 195 24.44 -5.11 12.27
CA VAL A 195 24.53 -3.99 11.32
C VAL A 195 25.96 -3.43 11.27
N LYS A 196 26.60 -3.24 12.43
CA LYS A 196 27.99 -2.76 12.51
C LYS A 196 28.98 -3.72 11.85
N GLU A 197 28.81 -5.03 12.05
CA GLU A 197 29.64 -6.05 11.41
C GLU A 197 29.53 -5.99 9.88
N ILE A 198 28.31 -5.88 9.37
CA ILE A 198 28.07 -5.75 7.92
C ILE A 198 28.66 -4.44 7.39
N PHE A 199 28.43 -3.32 8.08
CA PHE A 199 28.92 -2.01 7.61
C PHE A 199 30.45 -1.97 7.61
N LYS A 200 31.09 -2.55 8.63
CA LYS A 200 32.54 -2.72 8.66
C LYS A 200 33.05 -3.57 7.49
N LYS A 201 32.35 -4.64 7.11
CA LYS A 201 32.69 -5.48 5.96
C LYS A 201 32.59 -4.72 4.62
N HIS A 202 31.75 -3.70 4.54
CA HIS A 202 31.57 -2.85 3.35
C HIS A 202 32.40 -1.57 3.36
N ASP A 203 33.28 -1.40 4.36
CA ASP A 203 34.07 -0.18 4.60
C ASP A 203 33.20 1.09 4.78
N LEU A 204 32.05 0.94 5.45
CA LEU A 204 31.12 2.03 5.73
C LEU A 204 31.27 2.59 7.16
N PRO A 205 31.05 3.90 7.38
CA PRO A 205 31.04 4.49 8.70
C PRO A 205 29.98 3.88 9.63
N GLU A 206 30.34 3.68 10.90
CA GLU A 206 29.47 3.09 11.92
C GLU A 206 28.24 3.97 12.20
N GLU A 207 28.35 5.29 12.07
CA GLU A 207 27.23 6.22 12.28
C GLU A 207 26.03 5.94 11.37
N LEU A 208 26.24 5.35 10.19
CA LEU A 208 25.17 5.07 9.24
C LEU A 208 24.13 4.07 9.79
N ILE A 209 24.43 3.33 10.86
CA ILE A 209 23.44 2.46 11.52
C ILE A 209 22.20 3.25 11.99
N TYR A 210 22.36 4.53 12.33
CA TYR A 210 21.27 5.37 12.80
C TYR A 210 20.30 5.77 11.68
N LEU A 211 20.62 5.42 10.43
CA LEU A 211 19.68 5.52 9.33
C LEU A 211 18.52 4.55 9.53
N ALA A 212 18.79 3.30 9.93
CA ALA A 212 17.75 2.33 10.29
C ALA A 212 16.86 2.83 11.44
N MET A 213 17.42 3.63 12.35
CA MET A 213 16.67 4.29 13.42
C MET A 213 15.65 5.28 12.86
N ILE A 214 16.10 6.22 12.02
CA ILE A 214 15.19 7.24 11.50
C ILE A 214 14.26 6.73 10.41
N GLU A 215 14.59 5.61 9.75
CA GLU A 215 13.76 4.99 8.71
C GLU A 215 12.58 4.20 9.29
N SER A 216 12.85 3.35 10.29
CA SER A 216 11.85 2.42 10.84
C SER A 216 11.86 2.29 12.36
N GLY A 217 12.78 2.98 13.05
CA GLY A 217 13.05 2.74 14.46
C GLY A 217 13.62 1.35 14.72
N PHE A 218 14.45 0.82 13.82
CA PHE A 218 14.94 -0.57 13.85
C PHE A 218 13.83 -1.65 13.81
N ASN A 219 12.75 -1.41 13.06
CA ASN A 219 11.66 -2.37 12.92
C ASN A 219 11.74 -3.10 11.56
N PRO A 220 12.13 -4.39 11.50
CA PRO A 220 12.19 -5.15 10.26
C PRO A 220 10.82 -5.44 9.65
N SER A 221 9.73 -5.19 10.38
CA SER A 221 8.36 -5.37 9.90
C SER A 221 7.67 -4.07 9.51
N ALA A 222 8.38 -2.94 9.58
CA ALA A 222 7.84 -1.63 9.25
C ALA A 222 7.41 -1.57 7.78
N ARG A 223 6.35 -0.79 7.51
CA ARG A 223 5.88 -0.53 6.16
C ARG A 223 5.23 0.84 6.04
N SER A 224 5.76 1.69 5.17
CA SER A 224 5.22 3.03 4.91
C SER A 224 4.01 3.02 3.98
N TYR A 225 3.31 4.15 3.94
CA TYR A 225 2.26 4.41 2.94
C TYR A 225 2.82 4.33 1.51
N ALA A 226 4.08 4.74 1.32
CA ALA A 226 4.81 4.69 0.06
C ALA A 226 5.35 3.28 -0.28
N ARG A 227 4.89 2.24 0.45
CA ARG A 227 5.22 0.82 0.22
C ARG A 227 6.70 0.48 0.42
N ALA A 228 7.40 1.33 1.16
CA ALA A 228 8.74 1.06 1.63
C ALA A 228 8.65 0.05 2.80
N VAL A 229 9.46 -1.01 2.78
CA VAL A 229 9.34 -2.13 3.72
C VAL A 229 10.64 -2.38 4.45
N GLY A 230 10.49 -2.79 5.71
CA GLY A 230 11.55 -3.31 6.56
C GLY A 230 12.38 -2.24 7.24
N MET A 231 13.47 -2.70 7.85
CA MET A 231 14.32 -1.88 8.72
C MET A 231 14.91 -0.66 8.00
N TRP A 232 15.18 -0.81 6.71
CA TRP A 232 15.80 0.18 5.84
C TRP A 232 14.81 0.89 4.92
N GLN A 233 13.50 0.58 5.03
CA GLN A 233 12.44 1.16 4.20
C GLN A 233 12.76 1.07 2.69
N PHE A 234 13.01 -0.13 2.20
CA PHE A 234 13.19 -0.34 0.76
C PHE A 234 11.84 -0.33 0.04
N ILE A 235 11.71 0.50 -0.99
CA ILE A 235 10.70 0.27 -2.03
C ILE A 235 11.07 -0.99 -2.84
N SER A 236 10.06 -1.67 -3.39
CA SER A 236 10.25 -2.95 -4.11
C SER A 236 11.33 -2.85 -5.20
N ALA A 237 11.25 -1.82 -6.04
CA ALA A 237 12.19 -1.60 -7.15
C ALA A 237 13.65 -1.56 -6.70
N THR A 238 13.95 -0.69 -5.73
CA THR A 238 15.30 -0.53 -5.20
C THR A 238 15.74 -1.80 -4.47
N GLY A 239 14.86 -2.42 -3.68
CA GLY A 239 15.18 -3.67 -3.00
C GLY A 239 15.58 -4.77 -4.00
N GLN A 240 14.81 -4.96 -5.07
CA GLN A 240 15.13 -5.92 -6.13
C GLN A 240 16.45 -5.60 -6.84
N HIS A 241 16.73 -4.32 -7.09
CA HIS A 241 18.01 -3.89 -7.67
C HIS A 241 19.21 -4.37 -6.85
N TYR A 242 19.10 -4.33 -5.52
CA TYR A 242 20.10 -4.85 -4.58
C TYR A 242 19.87 -6.31 -4.15
N GLY A 243 19.09 -7.08 -4.94
CA GLY A 243 18.95 -8.53 -4.76
C GLY A 243 17.94 -9.00 -3.72
N LEU A 244 17.11 -8.11 -3.17
CA LEU A 244 16.03 -8.47 -2.24
C LEU A 244 14.80 -8.96 -3.03
N ARG A 245 14.45 -10.23 -2.86
CA ARG A 245 13.27 -10.82 -3.50
C ARG A 245 12.06 -10.71 -2.57
N HIS A 246 10.88 -10.64 -3.15
CA HIS A 246 9.63 -10.75 -2.40
C HIS A 246 8.57 -11.43 -3.25
N ASN A 247 7.57 -11.99 -2.58
CA ASN A 247 6.32 -12.48 -3.15
C ASN A 247 5.29 -12.66 -2.01
N TRP A 248 4.20 -13.37 -2.29
CA TRP A 248 3.17 -13.66 -1.30
C TRP A 248 3.66 -14.34 0.00
N TRP A 249 4.68 -15.18 -0.09
CA TRP A 249 5.15 -16.02 0.99
C TRP A 249 6.22 -15.36 1.84
N PHE A 250 7.05 -14.53 1.21
CA PHE A 250 8.19 -13.91 1.86
C PHE A 250 8.51 -12.52 1.28
N ASP A 251 9.14 -11.67 2.08
CA ASP A 251 9.68 -10.38 1.64
C ASP A 251 11.06 -10.17 2.26
N GLU A 252 12.12 -10.33 1.47
CA GLU A 252 13.51 -10.19 1.93
C GLU A 252 13.87 -8.75 2.32
N ARG A 253 13.03 -7.74 2.03
CA ARG A 253 13.21 -6.38 2.58
C ARG A 253 13.02 -6.33 4.09
N ARG A 254 12.26 -7.30 4.63
CA ARG A 254 12.09 -7.47 6.08
C ARG A 254 13.23 -8.27 6.71
N ASP A 255 14.05 -8.97 5.92
CA ASP A 255 15.21 -9.71 6.41
C ASP A 255 16.29 -8.72 6.89
N TYR A 256 16.50 -8.61 8.19
CA TYR A 256 17.42 -7.61 8.73
C TYR A 256 18.89 -7.83 8.36
N ILE A 257 19.30 -9.04 7.92
CA ILE A 257 20.67 -9.27 7.43
C ILE A 257 20.75 -8.92 5.96
N LYS A 258 19.88 -9.51 5.12
CA LYS A 258 19.91 -9.26 3.66
C LYS A 258 19.61 -7.80 3.34
N ALA A 259 18.62 -7.20 4.00
CA ALA A 259 18.29 -5.80 3.80
C ALA A 259 19.43 -4.87 4.26
N THR A 260 20.22 -5.26 5.26
CA THR A 260 21.39 -4.47 5.68
C THR A 260 22.54 -4.58 4.68
N GLU A 261 22.82 -5.76 4.14
CA GLU A 261 23.80 -5.95 3.06
C GLU A 261 23.40 -5.14 1.80
N ALA A 262 22.10 -5.14 1.46
CA ALA A 262 21.56 -4.32 0.39
C ALA A 262 21.66 -2.81 0.70
N ALA A 263 21.35 -2.38 1.93
CA ALA A 263 21.47 -0.98 2.34
C ALA A 263 22.92 -0.51 2.31
N ALA A 264 23.87 -1.36 2.73
CA ALA A 264 25.29 -1.07 2.66
C ALA A 264 25.73 -0.84 1.21
N SER A 265 25.34 -1.74 0.30
CA SER A 265 25.64 -1.61 -1.13
C SER A 265 25.03 -0.32 -1.71
N HIS A 266 23.78 -0.03 -1.37
CA HIS A 266 23.09 1.18 -1.84
C HIS A 266 23.74 2.47 -1.33
N LEU A 267 24.10 2.53 -0.05
CA LEU A 267 24.75 3.70 0.54
C LEU A 267 26.13 3.92 -0.08
N LYS A 268 26.86 2.85 -0.40
CA LYS A 268 28.14 2.93 -1.11
C LYS A 268 27.98 3.48 -2.52
N ASP A 269 27.02 2.97 -3.29
CA ASP A 269 26.73 3.48 -4.64
C ASP A 269 26.33 4.96 -4.61
N LEU A 270 25.53 5.38 -3.62
CA LEU A 270 25.15 6.78 -3.44
C LEU A 270 26.37 7.64 -3.06
N TYR A 271 27.23 7.16 -2.18
CA TYR A 271 28.45 7.85 -1.78
C TYR A 271 29.36 8.11 -2.98
N GLU A 272 29.61 7.08 -3.79
CA GLU A 272 30.37 7.19 -5.04
C GLU A 272 29.67 8.12 -6.05
N HIS A 273 28.34 8.05 -6.14
CA HIS A 273 27.55 8.87 -7.07
C HIS A 273 27.59 10.38 -6.79
N PHE A 274 27.84 10.75 -5.54
CA PHE A 274 27.88 12.13 -5.05
C PHE A 274 29.29 12.57 -4.66
N ASP A 275 30.32 12.03 -5.33
CA ASP A 275 31.70 12.45 -5.17
C ASP A 275 32.19 12.36 -3.71
N GLU A 276 31.80 11.28 -3.01
CA GLU A 276 32.20 10.99 -1.63
C GLU A 276 31.66 11.98 -0.58
N GLU A 277 30.49 12.57 -0.85
CA GLU A 277 29.79 13.49 0.05
C GLU A 277 28.60 12.83 0.79
N TRP A 278 28.78 12.52 2.07
CA TRP A 278 27.78 11.79 2.87
C TRP A 278 26.43 12.48 2.99
N TYR A 279 26.38 13.81 3.13
CA TYR A 279 25.11 14.51 3.26
C TYR A 279 24.29 14.46 1.96
N LEU A 280 24.96 14.49 0.82
CA LEU A 280 24.30 14.30 -0.48
C LEU A 280 23.87 12.84 -0.67
N ALA A 281 24.70 11.88 -0.25
CA ALA A 281 24.35 10.46 -0.29
C ALA A 281 23.08 10.17 0.56
N LEU A 282 23.02 10.68 1.79
CA LEU A 282 21.82 10.56 2.65
C LEU A 282 20.60 11.26 2.05
N ALA A 283 20.78 12.43 1.43
CA ALA A 283 19.69 13.09 0.72
C ALA A 283 19.20 12.27 -0.48
N GLY A 284 20.12 11.61 -1.20
CA GLY A 284 19.84 10.70 -2.31
C GLY A 284 19.22 9.36 -1.89
N TYR A 285 19.44 8.94 -0.64
CA TYR A 285 18.76 7.80 -0.05
C TYR A 285 17.28 8.11 0.20
N ASN A 286 17.00 9.28 0.79
CA ASN A 286 15.64 9.71 1.11
C ASN A 286 14.84 10.17 -0.12
N CYS A 287 15.50 10.77 -1.11
CA CYS A 287 14.85 11.30 -2.29
C CYS A 287 15.62 10.95 -3.56
N ASN A 288 14.92 10.92 -4.70
CA ASN A 288 15.53 10.54 -5.97
C ASN A 288 16.89 11.24 -6.22
N PRO A 289 18.00 10.49 -6.44
CA PRO A 289 19.34 11.07 -6.62
C PRO A 289 19.42 12.14 -7.73
N LYS A 290 18.62 11.99 -8.80
CA LYS A 290 18.52 12.98 -9.87
C LYS A 290 18.01 14.33 -9.37
N ARG A 291 17.10 14.34 -8.39
CA ARG A 291 16.58 15.57 -7.77
C ARG A 291 17.69 16.29 -7.01
N VAL A 292 18.54 15.57 -6.30
CA VAL A 292 19.71 16.12 -5.61
C VAL A 292 20.67 16.73 -6.64
N LYS A 293 21.06 15.97 -7.68
CA LYS A 293 21.91 16.47 -8.77
C LYS A 293 21.36 17.70 -9.48
N ASN A 294 20.05 17.75 -9.73
CA ASN A 294 19.42 18.92 -10.34
C ASN A 294 19.50 20.15 -9.44
N ASN A 295 19.41 19.99 -8.12
CA ASN A 295 19.60 21.08 -7.17
C ASN A 295 21.07 21.51 -7.11
N MET A 296 22.02 20.56 -7.07
CA MET A 296 23.46 20.86 -7.13
C MET A 296 23.80 21.70 -8.36
N ARG A 297 23.31 21.30 -9.54
CA ARG A 297 23.49 22.06 -10.79
C ARG A 297 22.85 23.44 -10.75
N ARG A 298 21.66 23.57 -10.15
CA ARG A 298 20.93 24.84 -10.06
C ARG A 298 21.65 25.86 -9.18
N TYR A 299 22.22 25.41 -8.07
CA TYR A 299 22.91 26.27 -7.11
C TYR A 299 24.43 26.33 -7.36
N ASN A 300 24.95 25.53 -8.29
CA ASN A 300 26.36 25.38 -8.59
C ASN A 300 27.19 25.07 -7.33
N THR A 301 26.74 24.09 -6.55
CA THR A 301 27.33 23.73 -5.26
C THR A 301 27.11 22.25 -4.94
N ASN A 302 28.08 21.64 -4.25
CA ASN A 302 27.99 20.30 -3.69
C ASN A 302 27.70 20.33 -2.19
N ASP A 303 27.52 21.52 -1.61
CA ASP A 303 27.15 21.67 -0.21
C ASP A 303 25.64 21.41 -0.05
N PHE A 304 25.30 20.31 0.62
CA PHE A 304 23.93 19.94 0.96
C PHE A 304 23.18 21.11 1.65
N TRP A 305 23.85 21.84 2.53
CA TRP A 305 23.27 22.94 3.27
C TRP A 305 22.95 24.15 2.38
N GLN A 306 23.40 24.19 1.13
CA GLN A 306 23.02 25.23 0.18
C GLN A 306 21.83 24.84 -0.71
N LEU A 307 21.39 23.58 -0.70
CA LEU A 307 20.37 23.03 -1.60
C LEU A 307 18.92 23.35 -1.18
N ARG A 308 18.54 24.62 -1.26
CA ARG A 308 17.27 25.16 -0.72
C ARG A 308 15.98 24.66 -1.37
N ARG A 309 16.04 24.15 -2.61
CA ARG A 309 14.88 23.64 -3.37
C ARG A 309 14.70 22.12 -3.25
N LEU A 310 15.43 21.46 -2.36
CA LEU A 310 15.10 20.10 -1.97
C LEU A 310 13.75 20.06 -1.24
N PRO A 311 12.99 18.95 -1.36
CA PRO A 311 11.74 18.77 -0.62
C PRO A 311 11.95 18.98 0.86
N ARG A 312 10.93 19.52 1.54
CA ARG A 312 10.97 19.80 2.98
C ARG A 312 11.43 18.59 3.80
N GLN A 313 10.83 17.43 3.54
CA GLN A 313 11.18 16.17 4.21
C GLN A 313 12.67 15.84 4.03
N THR A 314 13.21 15.97 2.81
CA THR A 314 14.62 15.71 2.51
C THR A 314 15.56 16.72 3.17
N ARG A 315 15.20 18.00 3.20
CA ARG A 315 15.99 19.04 3.90
C ARG A 315 16.09 18.78 5.40
N ASN A 316 15.07 18.16 5.99
CA ASN A 316 15.02 17.82 7.41
C ASN A 316 15.53 16.41 7.72
N TYR A 317 15.72 15.57 6.69
CA TYR A 317 16.22 14.20 6.82
C TYR A 317 17.64 14.14 7.40
N VAL A 318 18.59 14.85 6.79
CA VAL A 318 19.99 14.89 7.26
C VAL A 318 20.10 15.47 8.68
N PRO A 319 19.46 16.62 9.03
CA PRO A 319 19.41 17.09 10.41
C PRO A 319 18.86 16.07 11.41
N THR A 320 17.80 15.35 11.03
CA THR A 320 17.17 14.34 11.88
C THR A 320 18.10 13.15 12.12
N PHE A 321 18.79 12.69 11.06
CA PHE A 321 19.82 11.66 11.15
C PHE A 321 20.97 12.08 12.08
N LEU A 322 21.49 13.29 11.91
CA LEU A 322 22.58 13.81 12.73
C LEU A 322 22.16 13.95 14.20
N ALA A 323 20.96 14.44 14.48
CA ALA A 323 20.42 14.52 15.82
C ALA A 323 20.27 13.14 16.48
N ALA A 324 19.71 12.17 15.74
CA ALA A 324 19.58 10.79 16.21
C ALA A 324 20.97 10.19 16.53
N THR A 325 21.95 10.42 15.66
CA THR A 325 23.34 9.97 15.82
C THR A 325 23.99 10.57 17.09
N ILE A 326 23.89 11.88 17.27
CA ILE A 326 24.45 12.59 18.42
C ILE A 326 23.85 12.07 19.73
N ILE A 327 22.53 11.90 19.76
CA ILE A 327 21.83 11.38 20.95
C ILE A 327 22.22 9.92 21.21
N ALA A 328 22.18 9.07 20.19
CA ALA A 328 22.37 7.64 20.35
C ALA A 328 23.82 7.24 20.66
N LYS A 329 24.83 8.04 20.27
CA LYS A 329 26.22 7.87 20.74
C LYS A 329 26.36 8.18 22.24
N ASN A 330 25.51 9.06 22.80
CA ASN A 330 25.61 9.49 24.21
C ASN A 330 24.23 9.67 24.88
N PRO A 331 23.37 8.64 24.98
CA PRO A 331 21.95 8.80 25.33
C PRO A 331 21.75 9.45 26.71
N LYS A 332 22.58 9.06 27.69
CA LYS A 332 22.54 9.60 29.06
C LYS A 332 22.76 11.12 29.10
N LYS A 333 23.64 11.67 28.26
CA LYS A 333 23.91 13.13 28.22
C LYS A 333 22.69 13.92 27.76
N PHE A 334 21.83 13.31 26.94
CA PHE A 334 20.60 13.91 26.45
C PHE A 334 19.38 13.51 27.29
N GLY A 335 19.61 12.86 28.43
CA GLY A 335 18.58 12.49 29.39
C GLY A 335 17.85 11.19 29.07
N PHE A 336 18.36 10.33 28.19
CA PHE A 336 17.78 9.01 27.93
C PHE A 336 18.44 7.95 28.81
N TYR A 337 17.62 7.25 29.59
CA TYR A 337 18.02 6.16 30.48
C TYR A 337 17.22 4.93 30.08
N VAL A 338 17.70 4.24 29.04
CA VAL A 338 17.03 3.08 28.46
C VAL A 338 18.00 1.91 28.43
N ASP A 339 17.50 0.75 28.79
CA ASP A 339 18.22 -0.51 28.66
C ASP A 339 17.98 -1.03 27.24
N LYS A 340 19.08 -1.28 26.52
CA LYS A 340 18.99 -1.84 25.16
C LYS A 340 18.53 -3.29 25.24
N GLN A 341 17.70 -3.69 24.28
CA GLN A 341 17.32 -5.10 24.14
C GLN A 341 18.54 -5.97 23.83
N PRO A 342 18.56 -7.24 24.28
CA PRO A 342 19.63 -8.16 23.96
C PRO A 342 19.80 -8.33 22.44
N ALA A 343 21.06 -8.41 22.00
CA ALA A 343 21.38 -8.64 20.59
C ALA A 343 20.78 -9.97 20.13
N ILE A 344 20.18 -9.96 18.93
CA ILE A 344 19.71 -11.18 18.29
C ILE A 344 20.93 -11.93 17.76
N GLU A 345 21.08 -13.18 18.19
CA GLU A 345 22.12 -14.08 17.70
C GLU A 345 21.44 -15.31 17.10
N VAL A 346 21.74 -15.60 15.83
CA VAL A 346 21.06 -16.65 15.06
C VAL A 346 22.04 -17.55 14.32
N ASP A 347 21.65 -18.82 14.17
CA ASP A 347 22.25 -19.72 13.21
C ASP A 347 21.47 -19.67 11.89
N THR A 348 22.15 -19.87 10.75
CA THR A 348 21.50 -19.93 9.44
C THR A 348 21.42 -21.37 8.91
N VAL A 349 20.25 -21.75 8.40
CA VAL A 349 20.03 -23.03 7.69
C VAL A 349 19.33 -22.76 6.36
N GLN A 350 19.78 -23.44 5.30
CA GLN A 350 19.10 -23.43 4.01
C GLN A 350 18.14 -24.62 3.95
N ILE A 351 16.90 -24.36 3.52
CA ILE A 351 15.94 -25.41 3.23
C ILE A 351 15.33 -25.19 1.84
N SER A 352 14.97 -26.28 1.16
CA SER A 352 14.29 -26.22 -0.14
C SER A 352 12.84 -26.69 -0.06
N GLU A 353 12.38 -27.07 1.14
CA GLU A 353 11.02 -27.54 1.37
C GLU A 353 10.18 -26.51 2.14
N SER A 354 8.88 -26.56 1.92
CA SER A 354 7.92 -25.82 2.72
C SER A 354 7.70 -26.54 4.06
N ILE A 355 7.89 -25.84 5.18
CA ILE A 355 7.79 -26.34 6.55
C ILE A 355 7.04 -25.32 7.42
N ASP A 356 6.09 -25.77 8.24
CA ASP A 356 5.38 -24.92 9.20
C ASP A 356 6.34 -24.38 10.27
N LEU A 357 6.27 -23.09 10.57
CA LEU A 357 7.14 -22.45 11.56
C LEU A 357 6.93 -23.03 12.97
N ASN A 358 5.75 -23.59 13.29
CA ASN A 358 5.54 -24.30 14.55
C ASN A 358 6.35 -25.60 14.61
N VAL A 359 6.50 -26.29 13.49
CA VAL A 359 7.31 -27.51 13.41
C VAL A 359 8.78 -27.17 13.59
N ILE A 360 9.25 -26.07 12.98
CA ILE A 360 10.60 -25.54 13.21
C ILE A 360 10.78 -25.17 14.70
N ALA A 361 9.83 -24.45 15.27
CA ALA A 361 9.89 -24.03 16.68
C ALA A 361 9.99 -25.23 17.63
N LYS A 362 9.16 -26.26 17.44
CA LYS A 362 9.21 -27.51 18.21
C LYS A 362 10.53 -28.26 18.02
N SER A 363 11.09 -28.25 16.82
CA SER A 363 12.35 -28.97 16.52
C SER A 363 13.57 -28.41 17.25
N VAL A 364 13.50 -27.15 17.69
CA VAL A 364 14.60 -26.47 18.42
C VAL A 364 14.24 -26.11 19.86
N ASP A 365 13.08 -26.55 20.37
CA ASP A 365 12.53 -26.21 21.69
C ASP A 365 12.36 -24.70 21.93
N THR A 366 11.72 -24.00 20.99
CA THR A 366 11.38 -22.58 21.14
C THR A 366 9.91 -22.30 20.80
N SER A 367 9.51 -21.03 20.88
CA SER A 367 8.17 -20.59 20.55
C SER A 367 8.03 -20.20 19.07
N TYR A 368 6.83 -20.39 18.51
CA TYR A 368 6.48 -19.86 17.19
C TYR A 368 6.70 -18.34 17.09
N ALA A 369 6.34 -17.61 18.16
CA ALA A 369 6.50 -16.16 18.21
C ALA A 369 7.97 -15.75 18.03
N PHE A 370 8.89 -16.44 18.72
CA PHE A 370 10.31 -16.17 18.61
C PHE A 370 10.87 -16.54 17.22
N ILE A 371 10.50 -17.70 16.66
CA ILE A 371 10.88 -18.05 15.26
C ILE A 371 10.36 -17.01 14.27
N LYS A 372 9.12 -16.52 14.45
CA LYS A 372 8.52 -15.51 13.59
C LYS A 372 9.22 -14.15 13.75
N GLU A 373 9.60 -13.78 14.98
CA GLU A 373 10.33 -12.57 15.29
C GLU A 373 11.70 -12.54 14.62
N ILE A 374 12.46 -13.63 14.71
CA ILE A 374 13.80 -13.71 14.09
C ILE A 374 13.73 -13.97 12.59
N ASN A 375 12.58 -14.39 12.03
CA ASN A 375 12.35 -14.57 10.58
C ASN A 375 11.25 -13.62 10.06
N PRO A 376 11.43 -12.29 10.16
CA PRO A 376 10.41 -11.31 9.74
C PRO A 376 10.13 -11.36 8.23
N ALA A 377 11.08 -11.84 7.43
CA ALA A 377 10.93 -12.03 5.99
C ALA A 377 9.88 -13.07 5.62
N ILE A 378 9.66 -14.08 6.44
CA ILE A 378 8.61 -15.07 6.17
C ILE A 378 7.28 -14.39 6.48
N LEU A 379 6.41 -14.18 5.50
CA LEU A 379 5.14 -13.49 5.71
C LEU A 379 4.08 -14.41 6.32
N LYS A 380 4.11 -15.69 5.94
CA LYS A 380 3.10 -16.68 6.35
C LYS A 380 3.59 -17.54 7.52
N TRP A 381 2.78 -18.52 7.90
CA TRP A 381 3.07 -19.48 8.99
C TRP A 381 3.99 -20.63 8.53
N VAL A 382 4.44 -20.61 7.28
CA VAL A 382 5.20 -21.67 6.63
C VAL A 382 6.30 -21.04 5.80
N THR A 383 7.41 -21.74 5.65
CA THR A 383 8.49 -21.37 4.73
C THR A 383 8.00 -21.45 3.28
N PRO A 384 8.52 -20.59 2.37
CA PRO A 384 7.93 -20.44 1.05
C PRO A 384 8.02 -21.73 0.22
N PRO A 385 6.90 -22.22 -0.34
CA PRO A 385 6.90 -23.39 -1.20
C PRO A 385 7.53 -23.08 -2.57
N GLY A 386 8.28 -24.04 -3.10
CA GLY A 386 8.89 -23.95 -4.43
C GLY A 386 10.08 -22.98 -4.52
N VAL A 387 10.65 -22.58 -3.39
CA VAL A 387 11.87 -21.78 -3.33
C VAL A 387 13.01 -22.67 -2.87
N ASP A 388 13.97 -22.89 -3.75
CA ASP A 388 15.18 -23.62 -3.43
C ASP A 388 16.10 -22.78 -2.54
N ASN A 389 16.75 -23.43 -1.57
CA ASN A 389 17.74 -22.82 -0.68
C ASN A 389 17.24 -21.52 -0.01
N PHE A 390 16.04 -21.57 0.56
CA PHE A 390 15.53 -20.50 1.39
C PHE A 390 16.23 -20.49 2.75
N THR A 391 16.77 -19.33 3.13
CA THR A 391 17.51 -19.15 4.38
C THR A 391 16.57 -18.91 5.54
N ILE A 392 16.75 -19.69 6.61
CA ILE A 392 16.02 -19.56 7.86
C ILE A 392 17.00 -19.28 8.98
N TYR A 393 16.57 -18.38 9.87
CA TYR A 393 17.25 -18.06 11.10
C TYR A 393 16.68 -18.90 12.24
N LEU A 394 17.59 -19.56 12.96
CA LEU A 394 17.30 -20.34 14.14
C LEU A 394 17.99 -19.70 15.35
N PRO A 395 17.51 -19.93 16.58
CA PRO A 395 18.25 -19.51 17.76
C PRO A 395 19.70 -20.01 17.70
N LYS A 396 20.66 -19.21 18.16
CA LYS A 396 22.08 -19.60 18.20
C LYS A 396 22.29 -20.99 18.82
N ASN A 397 23.21 -21.76 18.28
CA ASN A 397 23.58 -23.11 18.71
C ASN A 397 22.47 -24.17 18.56
N THR A 398 21.45 -23.94 17.72
CA THR A 398 20.37 -24.91 17.50
C THR A 398 20.39 -25.56 16.11
N LYS A 399 21.28 -25.12 15.22
CA LYS A 399 21.40 -25.64 13.85
C LYS A 399 21.54 -27.16 13.75
N GLU A 400 22.45 -27.76 14.52
CA GLU A 400 22.68 -29.20 14.46
C GLU A 400 21.54 -30.01 15.06
N LYS A 401 20.87 -29.47 16.10
CA LYS A 401 19.65 -30.03 16.65
C LYS A 401 18.52 -30.03 15.63
N PHE A 402 18.33 -28.89 14.94
CA PHE A 402 17.34 -28.76 13.88
C PHE A 402 17.59 -29.75 12.75
N LYS A 403 18.83 -29.89 12.25
CA LYS A 403 19.14 -30.85 11.17
C LYS A 403 18.77 -32.29 11.54
N LYS A 404 19.09 -32.72 12.76
CA LYS A 404 18.74 -34.06 13.27
C LYS A 404 17.23 -34.25 13.39
N ALA A 405 16.53 -33.27 13.93
CA ALA A 405 15.07 -33.32 14.02
C ALA A 405 14.45 -33.35 12.62
N TYR A 406 14.85 -32.42 11.75
CA TYR A 406 14.34 -32.24 10.39
C TYR A 406 14.45 -33.49 9.52
N ALA A 407 15.55 -34.25 9.61
CA ALA A 407 15.72 -35.51 8.89
C ALA A 407 14.71 -36.60 9.31
N ASN A 408 14.17 -36.53 10.52
CA ASN A 408 13.23 -37.51 11.07
C ASN A 408 11.76 -37.08 10.99
N ILE A 409 11.45 -35.84 10.57
CA ILE A 409 10.07 -35.37 10.47
C ILE A 409 9.43 -35.98 9.22
N PRO A 410 8.32 -36.74 9.35
CA PRO A 410 7.60 -37.25 8.19
C PRO A 410 7.12 -36.10 7.29
N ASP A 411 7.13 -36.28 5.97
CA ASP A 411 6.69 -35.24 5.02
C ASP A 411 5.25 -34.76 5.27
N SER A 412 4.40 -35.65 5.79
CA SER A 412 3.02 -35.34 6.20
C SER A 412 2.95 -34.39 7.39
N GLU A 413 3.98 -34.34 8.24
CA GLU A 413 4.06 -33.50 9.43
C GLU A 413 4.80 -32.19 9.19
N LYS A 414 5.67 -32.13 8.17
CA LYS A 414 6.35 -30.89 7.77
C LYS A 414 5.36 -29.78 7.36
N ARG A 415 4.24 -30.16 6.74
CA ARG A 415 3.28 -29.24 6.13
C ARG A 415 1.89 -29.44 6.69
N SER A 416 1.21 -28.33 6.95
CA SER A 416 -0.18 -28.32 7.38
C SER A 416 -1.11 -28.14 6.18
N TRP A 417 -1.89 -29.18 5.87
CA TRP A 417 -2.82 -29.20 4.74
C TRP A 417 -4.25 -29.48 5.21
N VAL A 418 -5.21 -28.86 4.53
CA VAL A 418 -6.62 -29.27 4.54
C VAL A 418 -6.97 -29.84 3.19
N ARG A 419 -7.49 -31.08 3.16
CA ARG A 419 -8.08 -31.65 1.95
C ARG A 419 -9.51 -31.14 1.81
N HIS A 420 -9.76 -30.35 0.78
CA HIS A 420 -11.07 -29.79 0.48
C HIS A 420 -11.72 -30.52 -0.69
N HIS A 421 -12.87 -31.14 -0.44
CA HIS A 421 -13.66 -31.79 -1.49
C HIS A 421 -14.50 -30.75 -2.24
N ILE A 422 -14.22 -30.60 -3.53
CA ILE A 422 -14.81 -29.56 -4.40
C ILE A 422 -16.28 -29.91 -4.66
N LYS A 423 -17.17 -29.00 -4.27
CA LYS A 423 -18.62 -29.12 -4.49
C LYS A 423 -19.03 -28.52 -5.83
N SER A 424 -20.18 -28.97 -6.34
CA SER A 424 -20.76 -28.39 -7.55
C SER A 424 -21.02 -26.89 -7.37
N GLY A 425 -20.54 -26.08 -8.31
CA GLY A 425 -20.65 -24.61 -8.28
C GLY A 425 -19.56 -23.87 -7.51
N GLU A 426 -18.60 -24.55 -6.88
CA GLU A 426 -17.44 -23.89 -6.26
C GLU A 426 -16.40 -23.48 -7.33
N SER A 427 -15.76 -22.32 -7.12
CA SER A 427 -14.64 -21.82 -7.93
C SER A 427 -13.36 -21.78 -7.08
N LEU A 428 -12.19 -21.77 -7.73
CA LEU A 428 -10.92 -21.57 -7.02
C LEU A 428 -10.88 -20.26 -6.23
N SER A 429 -11.53 -19.20 -6.72
CA SER A 429 -11.63 -17.92 -6.00
C SER A 429 -12.42 -18.05 -4.70
N ALA A 430 -13.59 -18.70 -4.74
CA ALA A 430 -14.42 -18.92 -3.56
C ALA A 430 -13.74 -19.83 -2.53
N ILE A 431 -13.02 -20.85 -3.00
CA ILE A 431 -12.22 -21.73 -2.14
C ILE A 431 -11.04 -20.96 -1.55
N ALA A 432 -10.30 -20.19 -2.34
CA ALA A 432 -9.17 -19.39 -1.88
C ALA A 432 -9.61 -18.41 -0.76
N GLN A 433 -10.71 -17.70 -0.98
CA GLN A 433 -11.28 -16.78 -0.01
C GLN A 433 -11.72 -17.50 1.28
N LYS A 434 -12.39 -18.65 1.17
CA LYS A 434 -12.85 -19.45 2.32
C LYS A 434 -11.72 -19.88 3.25
N TYR A 435 -10.57 -20.21 2.68
CA TYR A 435 -9.41 -20.67 3.42
C TYR A 435 -8.34 -19.58 3.62
N HIS A 436 -8.67 -18.32 3.30
CA HIS A 436 -7.77 -17.17 3.41
C HIS A 436 -6.40 -17.39 2.72
N THR A 437 -6.44 -17.97 1.51
CA THR A 437 -5.30 -18.20 0.64
C THR A 437 -5.53 -17.54 -0.73
N SER A 438 -4.63 -17.74 -1.70
CA SER A 438 -4.78 -17.18 -3.06
C SER A 438 -4.92 -18.27 -4.11
N ILE A 439 -5.50 -17.91 -5.27
CA ILE A 439 -5.62 -18.81 -6.42
C ILE A 439 -4.22 -19.30 -6.87
N ALA A 440 -3.22 -18.42 -6.89
CA ALA A 440 -1.85 -18.78 -7.26
C ALA A 440 -1.25 -19.83 -6.32
N VAL A 441 -1.51 -19.72 -5.02
CA VAL A 441 -1.10 -20.72 -4.02
C VAL A 441 -1.83 -22.04 -4.21
N LEU A 442 -3.15 -22.01 -4.42
CA LEU A 442 -3.92 -23.22 -4.70
C LEU A 442 -3.43 -23.92 -5.98
N LYS A 443 -3.11 -23.16 -7.02
CA LYS A 443 -2.59 -23.69 -8.28
C LYS A 443 -1.22 -24.32 -8.13
N SER A 444 -0.26 -23.61 -7.51
CA SER A 444 1.08 -24.14 -7.27
C SER A 444 1.06 -25.37 -6.35
N THR A 445 0.23 -25.36 -5.31
CA THR A 445 0.08 -26.50 -4.39
C THR A 445 -0.47 -27.75 -5.08
N ASN A 446 -1.44 -27.58 -5.99
CA ASN A 446 -2.16 -28.68 -6.63
C ASN A 446 -1.70 -28.94 -8.06
N ASN A 447 -0.58 -28.34 -8.48
CA ASN A 447 -0.05 -28.41 -9.84
C ASN A 447 -1.09 -28.09 -10.93
N LEU A 448 -1.98 -27.12 -10.67
CA LEU A 448 -3.03 -26.71 -11.60
C LEU A 448 -2.49 -25.68 -12.60
N LYS A 449 -2.61 -25.97 -13.89
CA LYS A 449 -2.19 -25.06 -14.97
C LYS A 449 -3.17 -23.91 -15.19
N SER A 450 -4.46 -24.13 -14.96
CA SER A 450 -5.54 -23.15 -15.17
C SER A 450 -6.41 -22.99 -13.92
N ASN A 451 -7.43 -22.12 -14.01
CA ASN A 451 -8.39 -21.90 -12.92
C ASN A 451 -9.53 -22.94 -12.90
N PHE A 452 -9.53 -23.89 -13.84
CA PHE A 452 -10.58 -24.90 -13.97
C PHE A 452 -10.41 -26.00 -12.93
N ILE A 453 -11.46 -26.21 -12.14
CA ILE A 453 -11.58 -27.29 -11.16
C ILE A 453 -12.86 -28.09 -11.42
N ARG A 454 -12.85 -29.38 -11.08
CA ARG A 454 -14.02 -30.25 -11.27
C ARG A 454 -14.62 -30.66 -9.94
N ALA A 455 -15.94 -30.57 -9.85
CA ALA A 455 -16.68 -31.07 -8.70
C ALA A 455 -16.39 -32.56 -8.48
N GLY A 456 -16.27 -32.98 -7.22
CA GLY A 456 -15.88 -34.34 -6.83
C GLY A 456 -14.38 -34.56 -6.67
N GLN A 457 -13.53 -33.62 -7.13
CA GLN A 457 -12.09 -33.69 -6.91
C GLN A 457 -11.72 -33.13 -5.53
N ASN A 458 -10.55 -33.53 -5.03
CA ASN A 458 -9.99 -33.00 -3.80
C ASN A 458 -8.89 -31.98 -4.12
N LEU A 459 -8.93 -30.83 -3.43
CA LEU A 459 -7.91 -29.80 -3.47
C LEU A 459 -7.14 -29.79 -2.15
N LEU A 460 -5.81 -29.81 -2.21
CA LEU A 460 -4.93 -29.60 -1.07
C LEU A 460 -4.80 -28.11 -0.81
N ILE A 461 -5.10 -27.70 0.42
CA ILE A 461 -5.10 -26.29 0.80
C ILE A 461 -4.09 -26.11 1.94
N PRO A 462 -3.02 -25.34 1.74
CA PRO A 462 -2.10 -25.03 2.82
C PRO A 462 -2.78 -24.07 3.79
N VAL A 463 -2.85 -24.42 5.08
CA VAL A 463 -3.38 -23.58 6.16
C VAL A 463 -2.49 -23.69 7.41
N PRO A 464 -2.53 -22.75 8.37
CA PRO A 464 -1.77 -22.88 9.62
C PRO A 464 -2.11 -24.17 10.36
N GLN A 465 -1.14 -24.84 11.02
CA GLN A 465 -1.38 -26.11 11.74
C GLN A 465 -2.58 -26.08 12.70
N ASN A 466 -2.73 -24.98 13.45
CA ASN A 466 -3.86 -24.80 14.37
C ASN A 466 -5.20 -24.65 13.63
N ALA A 467 -5.19 -24.03 12.44
CA ALA A 467 -6.37 -23.92 11.59
C ALA A 467 -6.66 -25.24 10.87
N ALA A 468 -5.64 -25.99 10.43
CA ALA A 468 -5.83 -27.32 9.83
C ALA A 468 -6.52 -28.27 10.81
N GLN A 469 -6.12 -28.26 12.08
CA GLN A 469 -6.80 -29.04 13.12
C GLN A 469 -8.26 -28.62 13.26
N ALA A 470 -8.55 -27.31 13.32
CA ALA A 470 -9.93 -26.81 13.38
C ALA A 470 -10.76 -27.15 12.12
N TYR A 471 -10.15 -27.17 10.95
CA TYR A 471 -10.82 -27.58 9.71
C TYR A 471 -10.98 -29.11 9.64
N ALA A 472 -10.01 -29.89 10.12
CA ALA A 472 -10.03 -31.36 10.10
C ALA A 472 -10.96 -31.96 11.16
N SER A 473 -11.04 -31.38 12.35
CA SER A 473 -11.95 -31.82 13.43
C SER A 473 -13.43 -31.61 13.08
N ASN A 474 -13.72 -30.78 12.07
CA ASN A 474 -15.06 -30.53 11.57
C ASN A 474 -15.46 -31.43 10.38
N VAL A 475 -14.63 -32.42 10.01
CA VAL A 475 -14.87 -33.31 8.84
C VAL A 475 -15.52 -34.65 9.23
N SER A 476 -15.55 -35.03 10.52
CA SER A 476 -16.25 -36.22 10.99
C SER A 476 -17.59 -35.88 11.65
N ASP A 477 -18.69 -36.25 10.98
CA ASP A 477 -20.08 -36.33 11.44
C ASP A 477 -20.76 -35.08 12.01
N ARG A 478 -21.53 -34.38 11.16
CA ARG A 478 -22.99 -34.13 11.35
C ARG A 478 -23.60 -33.32 10.19
N PRO A 479 -24.93 -33.44 9.98
CA PRO A 479 -25.67 -32.60 9.04
C PRO A 479 -25.56 -31.13 9.45
N VAL A 480 -25.68 -30.23 8.47
CA VAL A 480 -25.58 -28.77 8.62
C VAL A 480 -26.65 -28.26 9.59
N SER A 481 -26.34 -28.31 10.89
CA SER A 481 -27.03 -27.53 11.91
C SER A 481 -26.42 -26.14 11.89
N ARG A 482 -27.13 -25.20 11.26
CA ARG A 482 -26.89 -23.77 11.44
C ARG A 482 -27.14 -23.42 12.91
N LYS A 483 -26.12 -23.55 13.76
CA LYS A 483 -26.10 -22.83 15.03
C LYS A 483 -25.53 -21.45 14.79
N ASN A 484 -26.47 -20.52 14.78
CA ASN A 484 -26.27 -19.09 14.77
C ASN A 484 -25.28 -18.68 15.86
N TYR A 485 -24.16 -18.07 15.47
CA TYR A 485 -23.56 -17.03 16.29
C TYR A 485 -24.41 -15.77 16.14
N SER A 486 -25.57 -15.81 16.80
CA SER A 486 -26.31 -14.61 17.18
C SER A 486 -25.61 -14.05 18.42
N LYS A 487 -24.78 -13.03 18.23
CA LYS A 487 -24.83 -11.91 19.16
C LYS A 487 -25.38 -10.73 18.38
N PRO A 488 -26.59 -10.24 18.71
CA PRO A 488 -27.04 -8.97 18.17
C PRO A 488 -26.09 -7.91 18.73
N VAL A 489 -25.33 -7.26 17.86
CA VAL A 489 -24.76 -5.96 18.20
C VAL A 489 -25.97 -5.06 18.37
N LYS A 490 -26.28 -4.71 19.63
CA LYS A 490 -27.28 -3.69 19.94
C LYS A 490 -26.95 -2.47 19.10
N ALA A 491 -27.96 -1.94 18.41
CA ALA A 491 -27.88 -0.66 17.74
C ALA A 491 -27.31 0.36 18.72
N LYS A 492 -26.14 0.93 18.39
CA LYS A 492 -25.71 2.18 19.03
C LYS A 492 -26.82 3.20 18.79
N GLU A 493 -27.17 3.90 19.86
CA GLU A 493 -28.26 4.86 19.94
C GLU A 493 -28.24 5.87 18.78
N ASN A 494 -29.43 6.26 18.34
CA ASN A 494 -29.63 7.17 17.23
C ASN A 494 -29.02 8.55 17.54
N PRO A 495 -28.31 9.19 16.59
CA PRO A 495 -28.12 10.63 16.62
C PRO A 495 -29.49 11.30 16.67
N VAL A 496 -29.66 12.29 17.55
CA VAL A 496 -30.91 12.98 17.96
C VAL A 496 -31.70 13.64 16.79
N GLU A 497 -31.22 13.54 15.56
CA GLU A 497 -31.61 14.36 14.41
C GLU A 497 -32.29 13.61 13.24
N TYR A 498 -32.51 12.29 13.37
CA TYR A 498 -33.05 11.45 12.28
C TYR A 498 -34.41 10.79 12.62
N LYS A 499 -35.32 10.72 11.65
CA LYS A 499 -36.61 9.99 11.73
C LYS A 499 -36.53 8.71 10.90
N SER A 500 -37.00 7.59 11.44
CA SER A 500 -37.11 6.32 10.71
C SER A 500 -38.38 6.26 9.86
N THR A 501 -38.26 5.76 8.63
CA THR A 501 -39.37 5.48 7.71
C THR A 501 -39.21 4.09 7.11
N ASP A 502 -40.33 3.42 6.89
CA ASP A 502 -40.38 2.10 6.29
C ASP A 502 -40.53 2.18 4.77
N TYR A 503 -39.68 1.48 4.03
CA TYR A 503 -39.76 1.34 2.58
C TYR A 503 -40.02 -0.11 2.19
N ILE A 504 -40.98 -0.33 1.29
CA ILE A 504 -41.31 -1.65 0.76
C ILE A 504 -40.64 -1.80 -0.61
N VAL A 505 -39.70 -2.75 -0.70
CA VAL A 505 -38.93 -3.04 -1.92
C VAL A 505 -39.86 -3.41 -3.06
N LYS A 506 -39.77 -2.73 -4.20
CA LYS A 506 -40.55 -3.00 -5.41
C LYS A 506 -39.74 -3.86 -6.38
N LYS A 507 -40.42 -4.48 -7.34
CA LYS A 507 -39.78 -5.27 -8.40
C LYS A 507 -38.88 -4.36 -9.25
N GLY A 508 -37.58 -4.66 -9.28
CA GLY A 508 -36.57 -3.87 -9.97
C GLY A 508 -35.77 -2.92 -9.07
N ASP A 509 -36.15 -2.79 -7.79
CA ASP A 509 -35.40 -1.96 -6.86
C ASP A 509 -34.02 -2.55 -6.54
N THR A 510 -33.04 -1.67 -6.39
CA THR A 510 -31.72 -1.99 -5.87
C THR A 510 -31.47 -1.19 -4.59
N LEU A 511 -30.64 -1.70 -3.68
CA LEU A 511 -30.24 -0.95 -2.48
C LEU A 511 -29.56 0.38 -2.82
N GLY A 512 -28.88 0.46 -3.97
CA GLY A 512 -28.31 1.71 -4.50
C GLY A 512 -29.39 2.71 -4.89
N GLY A 513 -30.37 2.30 -5.70
CA GLY A 513 -31.48 3.17 -6.11
C GLY A 513 -32.37 3.63 -4.94
N ILE A 514 -32.62 2.76 -3.97
CA ILE A 514 -33.34 3.13 -2.74
C ILE A 514 -32.50 4.13 -1.92
N ALA A 515 -31.19 3.93 -1.81
CA ALA A 515 -30.33 4.85 -1.08
C ALA A 515 -30.32 6.26 -1.69
N GLU A 516 -30.30 6.34 -3.02
CA GLU A 516 -30.39 7.60 -3.75
C GLU A 516 -31.74 8.29 -3.54
N LEU A 517 -32.85 7.54 -3.59
CA LEU A 517 -34.20 8.03 -3.33
C LEU A 517 -34.34 8.72 -1.96
N PHE A 518 -33.64 8.21 -0.95
CA PHE A 518 -33.68 8.74 0.42
C PHE A 518 -32.44 9.57 0.80
N ASN A 519 -31.63 9.96 -0.20
CA ASN A 519 -30.40 10.74 -0.03
C ASN A 519 -29.50 10.20 1.10
N THR A 520 -29.29 8.89 1.08
CA THR A 520 -28.43 8.14 2.01
C THR A 520 -27.49 7.22 1.24
N ARG A 521 -26.71 6.39 1.95
CA ARG A 521 -25.82 5.39 1.33
C ARG A 521 -26.41 3.99 1.47
N ALA A 522 -26.24 3.16 0.44
CA ALA A 522 -26.66 1.76 0.48
C ALA A 522 -26.02 0.99 1.65
N SER A 523 -24.80 1.37 2.05
CA SER A 523 -24.13 0.85 3.25
C SER A 523 -24.89 1.14 4.54
N LYS A 524 -25.50 2.33 4.67
CA LYS A 524 -26.33 2.70 5.82
C LYS A 524 -27.64 1.92 5.85
N ILE A 525 -28.35 1.81 4.71
CA ILE A 525 -29.57 0.98 4.61
C ILE A 525 -29.26 -0.47 4.98
N ARG A 526 -28.13 -1.02 4.52
CA ARG A 526 -27.69 -2.37 4.95
C ARG A 526 -27.51 -2.46 6.46
N SER A 527 -26.81 -1.50 7.06
CA SER A 527 -26.54 -1.49 8.50
C SER A 527 -27.82 -1.41 9.34
N TRP A 528 -28.78 -0.58 8.94
CA TRP A 528 -30.06 -0.39 9.65
C TRP A 528 -30.96 -1.62 9.60
N ASN A 529 -30.84 -2.42 8.53
CA ASN A 529 -31.68 -3.58 8.27
C ASN A 529 -30.97 -4.92 8.52
N GLY A 530 -29.75 -4.88 9.07
CA GLY A 530 -28.95 -6.09 9.33
C GLY A 530 -28.60 -6.89 8.07
N LEU A 531 -28.55 -6.24 6.90
CA LEU A 531 -28.24 -6.90 5.62
C LEU A 531 -26.73 -7.03 5.44
N ARG A 532 -26.27 -8.20 4.99
CA ARG A 532 -24.86 -8.44 4.64
C ARG A 532 -24.49 -7.78 3.31
N TYR A 533 -23.22 -7.49 3.11
CA TYR A 533 -22.72 -7.05 1.81
C TYR A 533 -22.95 -8.17 0.77
N GLY A 534 -23.51 -7.83 -0.41
CA GLY A 534 -23.91 -8.79 -1.44
C GLY A 534 -25.24 -9.52 -1.20
N GLN A 535 -25.91 -9.30 -0.06
CA GLN A 535 -27.23 -9.88 0.18
C GLN A 535 -28.29 -9.23 -0.71
N HIS A 536 -29.03 -10.04 -1.46
CA HIS A 536 -30.13 -9.57 -2.32
C HIS A 536 -31.31 -9.04 -1.49
N ILE A 537 -31.98 -8.03 -2.01
CA ILE A 537 -33.29 -7.59 -1.55
C ILE A 537 -34.37 -8.15 -2.45
N TYR A 538 -35.51 -8.53 -1.87
CA TYR A 538 -36.62 -9.14 -2.61
C TYR A 538 -37.84 -8.21 -2.64
N PRO A 539 -38.67 -8.25 -3.71
CA PRO A 539 -39.93 -7.52 -3.73
C PRO A 539 -40.79 -7.81 -2.49
N ASN A 540 -41.45 -6.78 -1.97
CA ASN A 540 -42.22 -6.74 -0.72
C ASN A 540 -41.41 -6.85 0.57
N GLN A 541 -40.08 -6.91 0.51
CA GLN A 541 -39.24 -6.82 1.70
C GLN A 541 -39.34 -5.42 2.32
N LYS A 542 -39.53 -5.35 3.63
CA LYS A 542 -39.59 -4.08 4.37
C LYS A 542 -38.19 -3.67 4.82
N LEU A 543 -37.80 -2.43 4.52
CA LEU A 543 -36.53 -1.82 4.92
C LEU A 543 -36.76 -0.56 5.76
N ILE A 544 -36.07 -0.46 6.88
CA ILE A 544 -35.97 0.72 7.75
C ILE A 544 -34.95 1.68 7.15
N ILE A 545 -35.34 2.93 6.94
CA ILE A 545 -34.49 3.99 6.39
C ILE A 545 -34.56 5.19 7.33
N PHE A 546 -33.40 5.70 7.77
CA PHE A 546 -33.34 6.92 8.59
C PHE A 546 -33.08 8.14 7.69
N VAL A 547 -33.95 9.14 7.81
CA VAL A 547 -33.86 10.42 7.08
C VAL A 547 -33.72 11.59 8.05
N PRO A 548 -32.93 12.64 7.73
CA PRO A 548 -32.81 13.83 8.58
C PRO A 548 -34.16 14.51 8.77
N LYS A 549 -34.46 15.00 9.98
CA LYS A 549 -35.74 15.66 10.34
C LYS A 549 -36.11 16.85 9.44
N GLU A 550 -35.13 17.53 8.84
CA GLU A 550 -35.36 18.70 7.99
C GLU A 550 -35.79 18.38 6.54
N LYS A 551 -35.83 17.10 6.14
CA LYS A 551 -36.22 16.70 4.76
C LYS A 551 -37.39 15.72 4.69
N SER A 552 -38.18 15.59 5.76
CA SER A 552 -39.36 14.71 5.77
C SER A 552 -40.64 15.40 5.29
N VAL A 553 -40.66 15.89 4.05
CA VAL A 553 -41.91 16.03 3.28
C VAL A 553 -41.56 15.73 1.83
N VAL A 554 -41.73 14.48 1.41
CA VAL A 554 -42.44 14.06 0.19
C VAL A 554 -42.37 12.53 0.16
N SER A 555 -43.41 11.87 0.67
CA SER A 555 -44.04 10.74 -0.04
C SER A 555 -45.22 10.22 0.78
N SER A 556 -46.43 10.64 0.43
CA SER A 556 -47.60 9.75 0.44
C SER A 556 -48.72 10.32 -0.43
N ASN A 557 -48.94 9.62 -1.53
CA ASN A 557 -50.15 9.48 -2.35
C ASN A 557 -50.60 10.57 -3.35
N PRO A 558 -51.23 10.12 -4.47
CA PRO A 558 -51.46 10.90 -5.67
C PRO A 558 -52.93 11.34 -5.77
N SER A 559 -53.20 12.65 -5.73
CA SER A 559 -54.48 13.20 -6.20
C SER A 559 -54.43 14.72 -6.33
N LYS A 560 -54.68 15.17 -7.57
CA LYS A 560 -55.23 16.45 -8.04
C LYS A 560 -54.83 17.77 -7.35
N GLN A 561 -54.26 18.63 -8.21
CA GLN A 561 -54.29 20.11 -8.23
C GLN A 561 -53.45 20.79 -7.13
N SER A 562 -52.61 21.78 -7.41
CA SER A 562 -52.60 22.77 -8.50
C SER A 562 -51.15 23.23 -8.76
N ILE A 563 -50.63 23.01 -9.98
CA ILE A 563 -49.39 23.64 -10.41
C ILE A 563 -49.75 25.04 -10.90
N VAL A 564 -49.38 26.05 -10.11
CA VAL A 564 -49.26 27.42 -10.58
C VAL A 564 -48.21 27.41 -11.70
N LYS A 565 -48.66 27.80 -12.89
CA LYS A 565 -47.83 27.96 -14.09
C LYS A 565 -46.68 28.92 -13.78
N ALA A 566 -45.46 28.48 -14.04
CA ALA A 566 -44.38 29.34 -14.49
C ALA A 566 -43.94 28.82 -15.86
N ASP A 567 -43.79 29.75 -16.79
CA ASP A 567 -43.75 29.58 -18.24
C ASP A 567 -42.79 28.52 -18.77
N VAL A 568 -43.30 27.78 -19.76
CA VAL A 568 -42.56 26.91 -20.67
C VAL A 568 -42.33 27.68 -21.96
N SER A 569 -41.06 27.78 -22.42
CA SER A 569 -40.80 28.06 -23.84
C SER A 569 -39.59 27.28 -24.39
N SER A 570 -39.89 26.52 -25.45
CA SER A 570 -39.04 25.93 -26.50
C SER A 570 -38.14 24.74 -26.18
N GLY A 571 -38.25 23.70 -27.02
CA GLY A 571 -37.57 22.41 -26.89
C GLY A 571 -36.07 22.50 -27.14
N GLU A 572 -35.29 22.42 -26.07
CA GLU A 572 -33.84 22.40 -26.13
C GLU A 572 -33.35 20.97 -26.37
N TYR A 573 -32.57 20.80 -27.44
CA TYR A 573 -31.78 19.60 -27.69
C TYR A 573 -30.33 19.89 -27.32
N TYR A 574 -29.73 18.96 -26.58
CA TYR A 574 -28.31 18.98 -26.28
C TYR A 574 -27.58 18.02 -27.20
N THR A 575 -26.58 18.52 -27.92
CA THR A 575 -25.69 17.67 -28.73
C THR A 575 -24.57 17.15 -27.83
N VAL A 576 -24.52 15.84 -27.66
CA VAL A 576 -23.55 15.12 -26.82
C VAL A 576 -22.15 15.39 -27.33
N ARG A 577 -21.26 15.87 -26.46
CA ARG A 577 -19.85 16.12 -26.80
C ARG A 577 -19.00 14.88 -26.52
N PRO A 578 -17.82 14.73 -27.16
CA PRO A 578 -16.86 13.70 -26.79
C PRO A 578 -16.56 13.74 -25.28
N GLY A 579 -16.76 12.61 -24.60
CA GLY A 579 -16.57 12.48 -23.15
C GLY A 579 -17.82 12.76 -22.28
N ASP A 580 -18.91 13.28 -22.85
CA ASP A 580 -20.15 13.48 -22.07
C ASP A 580 -20.76 12.14 -21.66
N THR A 581 -21.23 12.06 -20.42
CA THR A 581 -22.10 10.98 -19.94
C THR A 581 -23.51 11.49 -19.69
N LEU A 582 -24.51 10.59 -19.65
CA LEU A 582 -25.87 10.99 -19.28
C LEU A 582 -25.94 11.64 -17.89
N TRP A 583 -25.00 11.31 -17.00
CA TRP A 583 -24.89 11.89 -15.68
C TRP A 583 -24.45 13.37 -15.75
N ASP A 584 -23.48 13.70 -16.58
CA ASP A 584 -23.01 15.07 -16.75
C ASP A 584 -24.09 15.95 -17.38
N ILE A 585 -24.82 15.39 -18.35
CA ILE A 585 -25.97 16.05 -18.99
C ILE A 585 -27.13 16.22 -18.00
N SER A 586 -27.38 15.22 -17.14
CA SER A 586 -28.42 15.30 -16.12
C SER A 586 -28.14 16.40 -15.10
N LEU A 587 -26.89 16.52 -14.65
CA LEU A 587 -26.44 17.59 -13.76
C LEU A 587 -26.55 18.97 -14.42
N LYS A 588 -26.17 19.07 -15.70
CA LYS A 588 -26.17 20.33 -16.44
C LYS A 588 -27.57 20.91 -16.66
N PHE A 589 -28.55 20.05 -16.94
CA PHE A 589 -29.92 20.45 -17.23
C PHE A 589 -30.88 20.25 -16.05
N GLY A 590 -30.37 19.83 -14.88
CA GLY A 590 -31.18 19.58 -13.69
C GLY A 590 -32.22 18.47 -13.87
N LEU A 591 -32.04 17.58 -14.85
CA LEU A 591 -32.91 16.45 -15.11
C LEU A 591 -32.36 15.20 -14.43
N SER A 592 -33.21 14.21 -14.16
CA SER A 592 -32.72 12.88 -13.79
C SER A 592 -32.29 12.11 -15.05
N ILE A 593 -31.34 11.18 -14.91
CA ILE A 593 -30.98 10.27 -16.01
C ILE A 593 -32.21 9.50 -16.50
N ALA A 594 -33.12 9.14 -15.59
CA ALA A 594 -34.37 8.46 -15.93
C ALA A 594 -35.28 9.34 -16.80
N ASP A 595 -35.35 10.64 -16.52
CA ASP A 595 -36.12 11.59 -17.32
C ASP A 595 -35.52 11.84 -18.69
N ILE A 596 -34.19 12.02 -18.77
CA ILE A 596 -33.51 12.15 -20.07
C ILE A 596 -33.73 10.87 -20.90
N LYS A 597 -33.60 9.69 -20.29
CA LYS A 597 -33.86 8.42 -20.97
C LYS A 597 -35.32 8.27 -21.40
N ARG A 598 -36.27 8.65 -20.55
CA ARG A 598 -37.70 8.60 -20.83
C ARG A 598 -38.10 9.54 -21.97
N ILE A 599 -37.63 10.78 -21.96
CA ILE A 599 -37.97 11.80 -22.98
C ILE A 599 -37.32 11.45 -24.33
N ASN A 600 -36.17 10.77 -24.32
CA ASN A 600 -35.49 10.30 -25.53
C ASN A 600 -35.82 8.85 -25.93
N ASN A 601 -36.81 8.21 -25.27
CA ASN A 601 -37.19 6.82 -25.49
C ASN A 601 -36.01 5.82 -25.46
N LYS A 602 -35.03 6.05 -24.57
CA LYS A 602 -33.83 5.22 -24.42
C LYS A 602 -33.92 4.27 -23.23
N ASN A 603 -33.62 3.00 -23.45
CA ASN A 603 -33.52 1.99 -22.38
C ASN A 603 -32.10 1.84 -21.83
N SER A 604 -31.07 2.16 -22.63
CA SER A 604 -29.66 2.16 -22.23
C SER A 604 -29.18 3.55 -21.83
N SER A 605 -28.10 3.61 -21.06
CA SER A 605 -27.45 4.87 -20.67
C SER A 605 -26.32 5.28 -21.62
N THR A 606 -26.17 4.56 -22.73
CA THR A 606 -25.14 4.78 -23.73
C THR A 606 -25.53 5.92 -24.66
N ILE A 607 -24.64 6.88 -24.82
CA ILE A 607 -24.77 8.04 -25.71
C ILE A 607 -23.52 8.18 -26.58
N ARG A 608 -23.67 8.71 -27.79
CA ARG A 608 -22.54 8.88 -28.72
C ARG A 608 -22.25 10.37 -28.95
N PRO A 609 -20.99 10.77 -29.11
CA PRO A 609 -20.66 12.14 -29.52
C PRO A 609 -21.38 12.51 -30.82
N GLY A 610 -22.01 13.68 -30.84
CA GLY A 610 -22.87 14.16 -31.92
C GLY A 610 -24.34 13.75 -31.81
N GLU A 611 -24.72 12.86 -30.89
CA GLU A 611 -26.12 12.49 -30.64
C GLU A 611 -26.89 13.67 -30.06
N GLN A 612 -28.11 13.94 -30.55
CA GLN A 612 -28.97 14.98 -29.99
C GLN A 612 -29.95 14.38 -28.98
N LEU A 613 -29.84 14.82 -27.72
CA LEU A 613 -30.74 14.43 -26.65
C LEU A 613 -31.68 15.58 -26.32
N LYS A 614 -32.97 15.28 -26.29
CA LYS A 614 -33.99 16.18 -25.80
C LYS A 614 -33.82 16.35 -24.30
N VAL A 615 -33.50 17.57 -23.86
CA VAL A 615 -33.22 17.92 -22.46
C VAL A 615 -34.29 18.85 -21.87
N SER A 616 -35.42 18.99 -22.55
CA SER A 616 -36.66 19.55 -22.01
C SER A 616 -37.88 18.82 -22.59
N SER A 617 -38.93 18.61 -21.81
CA SER A 617 -40.18 18.01 -22.30
C SER A 617 -41.07 19.05 -22.98
N ASN A 618 -41.75 18.68 -24.07
CA ASN A 618 -42.90 19.45 -24.59
C ASN A 618 -44.08 19.37 -23.63
#